data_AF-A0A7W4HW92-F1
#
_entry.id   AF-A0A7W4HW92-F1
#
_cell.length_a   1.000
_cell.length_b   1.000
_cell.length_c   1.000
_cell.angle_alpha   90.00
_cell.angle_beta   90.00
_cell.angle_gamma   90.00
#
_symmetry.space_group_name_H-M   'P 1'
#
loop_
_entity.id
_entity.type
_entity.pdbx_description
1 polymer ?
#
loop_
_entity_poly.entity_id
_entity_poly.type
_entity_poly.pdbx_seq_one_letter_code
_entity_poly.pdbx_strand_id
1 'polypeptide(L)'
;MPDTNFYLTDHSRELLFDFIQSQGGELVPNLHYSKPEYEIVKDVNQFMEYIETKTVRFYIISKKFQERDLWVNENELMAPPNYYIVQRVGGPYIDLALYRGWADDAAVKMKSTYVGHYARFLDKDDYSIEYKASEELKDFYKGMLKFLRSLCKKVNINGKNYYIDKNSDGY
;
A
#
# COMPACT_ATOMS: atom_id res chain seq x y z
N MET A 1 1.84 -12.26 -7.89
CA MET A 1 1.20 -10.97 -7.54
C MET A 1 -0.31 -11.19 -7.63
N PRO A 2 -1.13 -10.68 -6.70
CA PRO A 2 -2.56 -10.97 -6.69
C PRO A 2 -3.28 -10.34 -7.91
N ASP A 3 -4.18 -11.11 -8.53
CA ASP A 3 -5.01 -10.76 -9.70
C ASP A 3 -6.20 -9.82 -9.38
N THR A 4 -6.21 -9.17 -8.21
CA THR A 4 -7.42 -8.49 -7.70
C THR A 4 -7.17 -7.04 -7.35
N ASN A 5 -7.64 -6.15 -8.22
CA ASN A 5 -7.77 -4.72 -7.92
C ASN A 5 -9.14 -4.46 -7.28
N PHE A 6 -9.16 -3.54 -6.30
CA PHE A 6 -10.36 -3.01 -5.66
C PHE A 6 -10.58 -1.58 -6.14
N TYR A 7 -11.81 -1.20 -6.46
CA TYR A 7 -12.14 0.14 -6.94
C TYR A 7 -12.91 0.83 -5.82
N LEU A 8 -12.27 1.79 -5.16
CA LEU A 8 -12.76 2.39 -3.92
C LEU A 8 -13.13 3.85 -4.12
N THR A 9 -14.19 4.29 -3.45
CA THR A 9 -14.48 5.71 -3.21
C THR A 9 -13.48 6.30 -2.21
N ASP A 10 -13.42 7.63 -2.12
CA ASP A 10 -12.57 8.30 -1.15
C ASP A 10 -12.99 7.96 0.29
N HIS A 11 -14.30 7.88 0.57
CA HIS A 11 -14.80 7.41 1.87
C HIS A 11 -14.30 5.99 2.23
N SER A 12 -14.32 5.04 1.29
CA SER A 12 -13.79 3.70 1.56
C SER A 12 -12.27 3.66 1.72
N ARG A 13 -11.53 4.65 1.21
CA ARG A 13 -10.09 4.80 1.46
C ARG A 13 -9.83 5.30 2.88
N GLU A 14 -10.65 6.21 3.39
CA GLU A 14 -10.63 6.62 4.80
C GLU A 14 -10.89 5.41 5.71
N LEU A 15 -11.92 4.61 5.41
CA LEU A 15 -12.21 3.39 6.17
C LEU A 15 -11.06 2.37 6.12
N LEU A 16 -10.34 2.30 5.00
CA LEU A 16 -9.13 1.46 4.88
C LEU A 16 -7.99 1.97 5.77
N PHE A 17 -7.79 3.28 5.84
CA PHE A 17 -6.82 3.88 6.77
C PHE A 17 -7.15 3.51 8.21
N ASP A 18 -8.40 3.72 8.64
CA ASP A 18 -8.86 3.40 9.99
C ASP A 18 -8.71 1.91 10.31
N PHE A 19 -9.03 1.05 9.34
CA PHE A 19 -8.81 -0.39 9.48
C PHE A 19 -7.34 -0.71 9.74
N ILE A 20 -6.41 -0.19 8.92
CA ILE A 20 -4.97 -0.43 9.06
C ILE A 20 -4.49 -0.01 10.45
N GLN A 21 -4.85 1.20 10.89
CA GLN A 21 -4.50 1.72 12.21
C GLN A 21 -5.09 0.86 13.34
N SER A 22 -6.36 0.44 13.23
CA SER A 22 -7.02 -0.42 14.22
C SER A 22 -6.34 -1.79 14.37
N GLN A 23 -5.66 -2.27 13.32
CA GLN A 23 -4.89 -3.49 13.35
C GLN A 23 -3.45 -3.29 13.85
N GLY A 24 -3.06 -2.07 14.26
CA GLY A 24 -1.71 -1.72 14.68
C GLY A 24 -0.72 -1.62 13.52
N GLY A 25 -1.21 -1.33 12.32
CA GLY A 25 -0.39 -1.02 11.15
C GLY A 25 -0.15 0.49 11.05
N GLU A 26 1.01 0.85 10.52
CA GLU A 26 1.42 2.22 10.24
C GLU A 26 1.68 2.37 8.75
N LEU A 27 1.36 3.55 8.19
CA LEU A 27 1.52 3.85 6.78
C LEU A 27 2.75 4.74 6.58
N VAL A 28 3.66 4.29 5.73
CA VAL A 28 4.85 5.02 5.31
C VAL A 28 4.69 5.38 3.83
N PRO A 29 4.65 6.66 3.44
CA PRO A 29 4.47 7.04 2.05
C PRO A 29 5.73 6.71 1.24
N ASN A 30 5.59 6.26 0.00
CA ASN A 30 6.75 6.10 -0.87
C ASN A 30 7.09 7.45 -1.50
N LEU A 31 8.06 8.16 -0.91
CA LEU A 31 8.52 9.50 -1.29
C LEU A 31 10.04 9.53 -1.42
N HIS A 32 10.51 10.64 -1.98
CA HIS A 32 11.87 11.08 -1.74
C HIS A 32 11.93 11.95 -0.48
N TYR A 33 12.84 11.63 0.42
CA TYR A 33 13.03 12.27 1.71
C TYR A 33 14.26 13.18 1.71
N SER A 34 14.24 14.21 2.55
CA SER A 34 15.38 15.12 2.76
C SER A 34 16.38 14.61 3.81
N LYS A 35 16.05 13.51 4.50
CA LYS A 35 16.82 12.90 5.59
C LYS A 35 16.81 11.37 5.42
N PRO A 36 17.77 10.65 6.03
CA PRO A 36 17.83 9.18 6.02
C PRO A 36 16.77 8.51 6.93
N GLU A 37 15.59 9.10 7.03
CA GLU A 37 14.49 8.66 7.89
C GLU A 37 13.19 8.78 7.11
N TYR A 38 12.30 7.79 7.25
CA TYR A 38 10.98 7.84 6.66
C TYR A 38 9.97 8.44 7.64
N GLU A 39 8.91 9.01 7.10
CA GLU A 39 7.82 9.57 7.90
C GLU A 39 6.66 8.59 7.99
N ILE A 40 5.94 8.61 9.12
CA ILE A 40 4.69 7.86 9.29
C ILE A 40 3.51 8.82 9.12
N VAL A 41 2.51 8.39 8.36
CA VAL A 41 1.24 9.12 8.20
C VAL A 41 0.51 9.16 9.54
N LYS A 42 0.18 10.37 10.00
CA LYS A 42 -0.32 10.65 11.35
C LYS A 42 -1.82 10.43 11.50
N ASP A 43 -2.58 10.81 10.48
CA ASP A 43 -4.03 10.76 10.50
C ASP A 43 -4.62 10.63 9.08
N VAL A 44 -5.93 10.45 9.03
CA VAL A 44 -6.68 10.25 7.78
C VAL A 44 -6.62 11.47 6.86
N ASN A 45 -6.56 12.69 7.39
CA ASN A 45 -6.48 13.90 6.57
C ASN A 45 -5.13 13.95 5.84
N GLN A 46 -4.04 13.68 6.55
CA GLN A 46 -2.70 13.60 5.95
C GLN A 46 -2.61 12.44 4.95
N PHE A 47 -3.25 11.30 5.25
CA PHE A 47 -3.33 10.17 4.31
C PHE A 47 -4.00 10.58 3.00
N MET A 48 -5.17 11.21 3.07
CA MET A 48 -5.91 11.65 1.89
C MET A 48 -5.15 12.76 1.14
N GLU A 49 -4.53 13.71 1.84
CA GLU A 49 -3.67 14.73 1.23
C GLU A 49 -2.50 14.09 0.45
N TYR A 50 -1.83 13.10 1.05
CA TYR A 50 -0.71 12.42 0.41
C TYR A 50 -1.15 11.68 -0.85
N ILE A 51 -2.28 10.96 -0.80
CA ILE A 51 -2.84 10.28 -1.96
C ILE A 51 -3.07 11.28 -3.09
N GLU A 52 -3.68 12.43 -2.82
CA GLU A 52 -4.05 13.40 -3.86
C GLU A 52 -2.86 14.21 -4.38
N THR A 53 -1.87 14.53 -3.54
CA THR A 53 -0.83 15.52 -3.90
C THR A 53 0.60 14.98 -3.92
N LYS A 54 0.94 13.95 -3.13
CA LYS A 54 2.34 13.53 -2.92
C LYS A 54 2.71 12.20 -3.56
N THR A 55 1.98 11.13 -3.24
CA THR A 55 2.27 9.78 -3.74
C THR A 55 1.01 8.94 -3.80
N VAL A 56 1.02 7.91 -4.63
CA VAL A 56 -0.05 6.89 -4.67
C VAL A 56 0.39 5.58 -4.03
N ARG A 57 1.63 5.48 -3.55
CA ARG A 57 2.20 4.24 -3.01
C ARG A 57 2.57 4.43 -1.54
N PHE A 58 2.24 3.42 -0.74
CA PHE A 58 2.52 3.37 0.68
C PHE A 58 3.03 1.98 1.06
N TYR A 59 3.87 1.94 2.08
CA TYR A 59 4.27 0.72 2.77
C TYR A 59 3.51 0.65 4.09
N ILE A 60 2.90 -0.50 4.36
CA ILE A 60 2.28 -0.77 5.66
C ILE A 60 3.27 -1.60 6.47
N ILE A 61 3.71 -1.04 7.60
CA ILE A 61 4.55 -1.70 8.59
C ILE A 61 3.74 -1.99 9.85
N SER A 62 4.18 -2.96 10.64
CA SER A 62 3.59 -3.23 11.96
C SER A 62 4.57 -4.01 12.80
N LYS A 63 4.65 -3.67 14.10
CA LYS A 63 5.44 -4.45 15.08
C LYS A 63 5.06 -5.92 15.16
N LYS A 64 3.89 -6.31 14.66
CA LYS A 64 3.43 -7.71 14.59
C LYS A 64 4.24 -8.58 13.63
N PHE A 65 4.78 -8.00 12.57
CA PHE A 65 5.46 -8.76 11.51
C PHE A 65 6.76 -8.11 11.02
N GLN A 66 7.08 -6.90 11.48
CA GLN A 66 8.30 -6.21 11.10
C GLN A 66 9.48 -6.79 11.88
N GLU A 67 10.44 -7.35 11.16
CA GLU A 67 11.69 -7.89 11.73
C GLU A 67 12.81 -6.86 11.68
N ARG A 68 12.78 -5.97 10.68
CA ARG A 68 13.76 -4.92 10.41
C ARG A 68 13.05 -3.63 9.98
N ASP A 69 13.65 -2.50 10.30
CA ASP A 69 13.20 -1.21 9.77
C ASP A 69 13.28 -1.18 8.25
N LEU A 70 12.42 -0.38 7.62
CA LEU A 70 12.54 -0.10 6.18
C LEU A 70 13.89 0.58 5.93
N TRP A 71 14.59 0.14 4.89
CA TRP A 71 15.87 0.75 4.53
C TRP A 71 15.65 2.02 3.71
N VAL A 72 16.15 3.14 4.23
CA VAL A 72 16.20 4.43 3.52
C VAL A 72 17.61 4.63 3.00
N ASN A 73 17.76 4.66 1.67
CA ASN A 73 19.05 4.84 1.01
C ASN A 73 19.16 6.23 0.40
N GLU A 74 20.38 6.73 0.26
CA GLU A 74 20.67 7.96 -0.47
C GLU A 74 20.90 7.67 -1.96
N ASN A 75 20.33 8.50 -2.83
CA ASN A 75 20.71 8.56 -4.24
C ASN A 75 21.66 9.75 -4.46
N GLU A 76 22.97 9.52 -4.39
CA GLU A 76 24.01 10.54 -4.54
C GLU A 76 23.99 11.26 -5.90
N LEU A 77 23.32 10.69 -6.92
CA LEU A 77 23.23 11.25 -8.26
C LEU A 77 22.07 12.25 -8.42
N MET A 78 21.30 12.50 -7.37
CA MET A 78 20.10 13.35 -7.38
C MET A 78 20.23 14.50 -6.39
N ALA A 79 19.77 15.68 -6.77
CA ALA A 79 19.66 16.80 -5.84
C ALA A 79 18.60 16.51 -4.76
N PRO A 80 18.73 17.04 -3.53
CA PRO A 80 17.73 16.85 -2.49
C PRO A 80 16.31 17.28 -2.93
N PRO A 81 15.25 16.57 -2.48
CA PRO A 81 15.28 15.38 -1.63
C PRO A 81 15.76 14.13 -2.39
N ASN A 82 16.76 13.44 -1.84
CA ASN A 82 17.46 12.35 -2.52
C ASN A 82 17.47 11.02 -1.77
N TYR A 83 16.88 10.95 -0.57
CA TYR A 83 16.70 9.70 0.16
C TYR A 83 15.43 8.97 -0.28
N TYR A 84 15.42 7.64 -0.32
CA TYR A 84 14.26 6.86 -0.75
C TYR A 84 14.23 5.50 -0.06
N ILE A 85 13.03 4.92 0.05
CA ILE A 85 12.87 3.57 0.61
C ILE A 85 13.24 2.55 -0.46
N VAL A 86 14.18 1.66 -0.15
CA VAL A 86 14.58 0.60 -1.06
C VAL A 86 13.59 -0.54 -0.98
N GLN A 87 12.95 -0.86 -2.10
CA GLN A 87 11.99 -1.95 -2.16
C GLN A 87 12.66 -3.28 -1.81
N ARG A 88 11.92 -4.12 -1.08
CA ARG A 88 12.32 -5.47 -0.67
C ARG A 88 13.48 -5.52 0.33
N VAL A 89 14.06 -4.39 0.76
CA VAL A 89 15.17 -4.35 1.73
C VAL A 89 14.64 -3.86 3.08
N GLY A 90 14.88 -4.65 4.14
CA GLY A 90 14.20 -4.45 5.42
C GLY A 90 12.73 -4.91 5.39
N GLY A 91 11.94 -4.50 6.38
CA GLY A 91 10.58 -5.01 6.56
C GLY A 91 10.55 -6.29 7.41
N PRO A 92 9.67 -7.26 7.14
CA PRO A 92 8.64 -7.33 6.09
C PRO A 92 7.58 -6.20 6.12
N TYR A 93 6.96 -5.92 4.97
CA TYR A 93 5.91 -4.90 4.81
C TYR A 93 4.87 -5.27 3.72
N ILE A 94 3.72 -4.60 3.72
CA ILE A 94 2.69 -4.70 2.67
C ILE A 94 2.76 -3.45 1.77
N ASP A 95 2.76 -3.65 0.45
CA ASP A 95 2.64 -2.59 -0.56
C ASP A 95 1.16 -2.25 -0.77
N LEU A 96 0.83 -0.96 -0.66
CA LEU A 96 -0.49 -0.40 -0.90
C LEU A 96 -0.37 0.68 -1.99
N ALA A 97 -1.09 0.51 -3.09
CA ALA A 97 -1.19 1.52 -4.14
C ALA A 97 -2.64 2.01 -4.29
N LEU A 98 -2.82 3.33 -4.29
CA LEU A 98 -4.11 4.05 -4.29
C LEU A 98 -4.12 5.05 -5.45
N TYR A 99 -4.48 4.61 -6.65
CA TYR A 99 -4.42 5.44 -7.85
C TYR A 99 -5.40 6.62 -7.79
N ARG A 100 -5.07 7.75 -8.41
CA ARG A 100 -5.89 8.99 -8.36
C ARG A 100 -7.02 9.04 -9.38
N GLY A 101 -6.93 8.24 -10.43
CA GLY A 101 -7.88 8.25 -11.54
C GLY A 101 -7.88 6.93 -12.30
N TRP A 102 -8.36 7.00 -13.54
CA TRP A 102 -8.48 5.89 -14.46
C TRP A 102 -8.13 6.37 -15.87
N ALA A 103 -7.76 5.43 -16.74
CA ALA A 103 -7.56 5.71 -18.16
C ALA A 103 -8.91 5.89 -18.88
N ASP A 104 -8.95 6.63 -19.98
CA ASP A 104 -10.20 6.90 -20.73
C ASP A 104 -10.89 5.63 -21.22
N ASP A 105 -10.10 4.62 -21.57
CA ASP A 105 -10.51 3.29 -22.04
C ASP A 105 -10.68 2.26 -20.91
N ALA A 106 -10.55 2.67 -19.64
CA ALA A 106 -10.70 1.77 -18.52
C ALA A 106 -12.12 1.18 -18.43
N ALA A 107 -12.20 -0.14 -18.26
CA ALA A 107 -13.48 -0.85 -18.09
C ALA A 107 -14.26 -0.40 -16.83
N VAL A 108 -13.54 0.04 -15.80
CA VAL A 108 -14.11 0.62 -14.58
C VAL A 108 -13.56 2.03 -14.43
N LYS A 109 -14.45 3.03 -14.53
CA LYS A 109 -14.10 4.45 -14.40
C LYS A 109 -14.09 4.89 -12.94
N MET A 110 -13.25 4.23 -12.15
CA MET A 110 -13.07 4.51 -10.72
C MET A 110 -11.61 4.37 -10.30
N LYS A 111 -11.26 5.03 -9.19
CA LYS A 111 -9.93 4.98 -8.61
C LYS A 111 -9.59 3.55 -8.12
N SER A 112 -8.57 2.93 -8.71
CA SER A 112 -8.13 1.58 -8.35
C SER A 112 -7.24 1.58 -7.10
N THR A 113 -7.33 0.50 -6.33
CA THR A 113 -6.55 0.21 -5.14
C THR A 113 -5.96 -1.20 -5.27
N TYR A 114 -4.66 -1.31 -5.01
CA TYR A 114 -3.91 -2.55 -5.04
C TYR A 114 -3.26 -2.78 -3.67
N VAL A 115 -3.27 -4.03 -3.22
CA VAL A 115 -2.56 -4.46 -2.01
C VAL A 115 -1.76 -5.70 -2.36
N GLY A 116 -0.50 -5.74 -1.95
CA GLY A 116 0.37 -6.89 -2.17
C GLY A 116 1.50 -6.95 -1.17
N HIS A 117 2.25 -8.04 -1.18
CA HIS A 117 3.48 -8.14 -0.41
C HIS A 117 4.47 -9.04 -1.15
N TYR A 118 5.75 -8.90 -0.83
CA TYR A 118 6.77 -9.81 -1.33
C TYR A 118 6.73 -11.13 -0.58
N ALA A 119 7.08 -12.22 -1.26
CA ALA A 119 7.26 -13.51 -0.61
C ALA A 119 8.55 -13.55 0.22
N ARG A 120 9.54 -12.71 -0.14
CA ARG A 120 10.86 -12.65 0.48
C ARG A 120 11.42 -11.24 0.50
N PHE A 121 12.15 -10.91 1.56
CA PHE A 121 12.80 -9.63 1.84
C PHE A 121 14.31 -9.86 2.02
N LEU A 122 15.11 -8.85 1.72
CA LEU A 122 16.57 -8.86 1.83
C LEU A 122 17.02 -8.19 3.12
N ASP A 123 18.10 -8.69 3.72
CA ASP A 123 18.79 -7.94 4.78
C ASP A 123 19.46 -6.69 4.18
N LYS A 124 19.55 -5.63 4.99
CA LYS A 124 20.14 -4.35 4.57
C LYS A 124 21.67 -4.37 4.61
N ASP A 125 22.25 -5.19 5.50
CA ASP A 125 23.69 -5.27 5.73
C ASP A 125 24.32 -6.40 4.89
N ASP A 126 23.55 -7.42 4.52
CA ASP A 126 23.97 -8.50 3.62
C ASP A 126 22.84 -8.97 2.67
N TYR A 127 22.88 -8.49 1.42
CA TYR A 127 21.88 -8.83 0.38
C TYR A 127 21.85 -10.31 -0.03
N SER A 128 22.81 -11.14 0.43
CA SER A 128 22.74 -12.59 0.23
C SER A 128 21.75 -13.27 1.18
N ILE A 129 21.37 -12.61 2.28
CA ILE A 129 20.42 -13.10 3.25
C ILE A 129 18.99 -12.72 2.84
N GLU A 130 18.12 -13.74 2.71
CA GLU A 130 16.70 -13.56 2.43
C GLU A 130 15.82 -14.07 3.58
N TYR A 131 14.89 -13.23 4.02
CA TYR A 131 13.85 -13.56 4.98
C TYR A 131 12.53 -13.82 4.26
N LYS A 132 11.75 -14.78 4.74
CA LYS A 132 10.41 -15.06 4.18
C LYS A 132 9.39 -14.12 4.81
N ALA A 133 8.31 -13.84 4.09
CA ALA A 133 7.13 -13.24 4.71
C ALA A 133 6.64 -14.11 5.88
N SER A 134 6.54 -13.52 7.07
CA SER A 134 6.05 -14.19 8.27
C SER A 134 4.57 -14.58 8.14
N GLU A 135 4.09 -15.49 8.98
CA GLU A 135 2.67 -15.83 9.00
C GLU A 135 1.82 -14.65 9.47
N GLU A 136 2.33 -13.83 10.40
CA GLU A 136 1.69 -12.62 10.89
C GLU A 136 1.48 -11.59 9.76
N LEU A 137 2.46 -11.43 8.85
CA LEU A 137 2.28 -10.58 7.67
C LEU A 137 1.19 -11.13 6.76
N LYS A 138 1.22 -12.44 6.48
CA LYS A 138 0.23 -13.08 5.61
C LYS A 138 -1.17 -12.96 6.19
N ASP A 139 -1.31 -13.10 7.50
CA ASP A 139 -2.60 -13.00 8.18
C ASP A 139 -3.10 -11.55 8.24
N PHE A 140 -2.21 -10.58 8.45
CA PHE A 140 -2.54 -9.15 8.30
C PHE A 140 -3.04 -8.85 6.88
N TYR A 141 -2.31 -9.32 5.86
CA TYR A 141 -2.67 -9.17 4.46
C TYR A 141 -4.03 -9.84 4.12
N LYS A 142 -4.27 -11.07 4.58
CA LYS A 142 -5.58 -11.73 4.42
C LYS A 142 -6.70 -10.94 5.11
N GLY A 143 -6.43 -10.36 6.28
CA GLY A 143 -7.34 -9.47 7.00
C GLY A 143 -7.70 -8.25 6.17
N MET A 144 -6.72 -7.58 5.58
CA MET A 144 -6.93 -6.46 4.65
C MET A 144 -7.77 -6.87 3.44
N LEU A 145 -7.46 -8.00 2.78
CA LEU A 145 -8.24 -8.47 1.64
C LEU A 145 -9.69 -8.77 2.03
N LYS A 146 -9.92 -9.35 3.22
CA LYS A 146 -11.26 -9.62 3.73
C LYS A 146 -12.04 -8.32 3.96
N PHE A 147 -11.39 -7.32 4.54
CA PHE A 147 -11.96 -5.98 4.74
C PHE A 147 -12.29 -5.29 3.41
N LEU A 148 -11.35 -5.25 2.46
CA LEU A 148 -11.59 -4.66 1.14
C LEU A 148 -12.75 -5.35 0.40
N ARG A 149 -12.85 -6.68 0.50
CA ARG A 149 -13.98 -7.44 -0.04
C ARG A 149 -15.30 -7.14 0.67
N SER A 150 -15.30 -6.76 1.96
CA SER A 150 -16.53 -6.40 2.66
C SER A 150 -17.05 -5.02 2.23
N LEU A 151 -16.17 -4.10 1.83
CA LEU A 151 -16.52 -2.81 1.25
C LEU A 151 -17.03 -2.92 -0.19
N CYS A 152 -16.59 -3.95 -0.93
CA CYS A 152 -16.88 -4.09 -2.35
C CYS A 152 -17.99 -5.10 -2.66
N LYS A 153 -18.64 -4.93 -3.82
CA LYS A 153 -19.38 -5.97 -4.52
C LYS A 153 -18.57 -6.48 -5.71
N LYS A 154 -18.84 -7.72 -6.12
CA LYS A 154 -18.20 -8.34 -7.28
C LYS A 154 -19.07 -8.10 -8.51
N VAL A 155 -18.52 -7.45 -9.53
CA VAL A 155 -19.20 -7.11 -10.79
C VAL A 155 -18.47 -7.77 -11.96
N ASN A 156 -19.21 -8.34 -12.91
CA ASN A 156 -18.62 -8.90 -14.13
C ASN A 156 -18.77 -7.92 -15.29
N ILE A 157 -17.67 -7.54 -15.93
CA ILE A 157 -17.64 -6.66 -17.10
C ILE A 157 -16.80 -7.35 -18.17
N ASN A 158 -17.40 -7.63 -19.32
CA ASN A 158 -16.75 -8.30 -20.46
C ASN A 158 -16.05 -9.62 -20.06
N GLY A 159 -16.67 -10.43 -19.20
CA GLY A 159 -16.14 -11.71 -18.75
C GLY A 159 -15.10 -11.63 -17.62
N LYS A 160 -14.67 -10.43 -17.23
CA LYS A 160 -13.73 -10.22 -16.12
C LYS A 160 -14.46 -9.74 -14.87
N ASN A 161 -14.04 -10.25 -13.71
CA ASN A 161 -14.59 -9.85 -12.42
C ASN A 161 -13.81 -8.67 -11.83
N TYR A 162 -14.54 -7.72 -11.28
CA TYR A 162 -14.05 -6.51 -10.62
C TYR A 162 -14.65 -6.41 -9.22
N TYR A 163 -13.90 -5.90 -8.25
CA TYR A 163 -14.41 -5.59 -6.92
C TYR A 163 -14.61 -4.09 -6.82
N ILE A 164 -15.86 -3.67 -6.91
CA ILE A 164 -16.25 -2.26 -6.95
C ILE A 164 -16.91 -1.91 -5.62
N ASP A 165 -16.58 -0.75 -5.07
CA ASP A 165 -17.18 -0.20 -3.85
C ASP A 165 -18.71 -0.32 -3.87
N LYS A 166 -19.31 -0.73 -2.74
CA LYS A 166 -20.77 -0.77 -2.62
C LYS A 166 -21.41 0.62 -2.61
N ASN A 167 -20.64 1.64 -2.24
CA ASN A 167 -21.10 3.03 -2.14
C ASN A 167 -20.81 3.84 -3.42
N SER A 168 -20.35 3.21 -4.50
CA SER A 168 -20.15 3.92 -5.77
C SER A 168 -21.48 4.15 -6.48
N ASP A 169 -21.78 5.39 -6.82
CA ASP A 169 -22.89 5.70 -7.73
C ASP A 169 -22.58 5.13 -9.13
N GLY A 170 -23.50 4.34 -9.70
CA GLY A 170 -23.46 3.96 -11.12
C GLY A 170 -22.86 2.58 -11.47
N TYR A 171 -22.53 1.74 -10.49
CA TYR A 171 -22.28 0.29 -10.68
C TYR A 171 -23.09 -0.51 -9.68
#